data_AF-A0A179CYL1-F1
#
_entry.id   AF-A0A179CYL1-F1
#
_cell.length_a   1.000
_cell.length_b   1.000
_cell.length_c   1.000
_cell.angle_alpha   90.00
_cell.angle_beta   90.00
_cell.angle_gamma   90.00
#
_symmetry.space_group_name_H-M   'P 1'
#
loop_
_entity.id
_entity.type
_entity.pdbx_description
1 polymer ?
#
loop_
_entity_poly.entity_id
_entity_poly.type
_entity_poly.pdbx_seq_one_letter_code
_entity_poly.pdbx_strand_id
1 'polypeptide(L)'
;MTLKKHSLAICVSLALLGSLTACSGSSNKSSPVTNQTEQGVDKAKQEQAEKDKAAEKARLEKERQEKEKAEKEQKAKEQAEKQYAEKQKREQLETQLDPQGKTKWRQIANFIPSSDTSANNPLQASQNGKISPQLGAAAYTNGDSRYVDGNTVKDFRDQATRASTSYTPSFMSSADIDPNRIQMLEILNSSGQPIANIHFVNQQYSSYNTWKSAKTPTVGGNPIDSIMSGYVALPTKPDIDLKSKGQATYRGHTLAQTAPNSNDIHLGNIELNADFDAMKISGKLTNRNDRLLDSSVKRFFPEEFREIYTTDKDEWEDDKENLKLISKEEYAKLEAQWEKDLEAKMQQFRKIDVSINQTDIKTDNSVISFTNPLGALSYTDDGKTRNTGVVGGIFAGDKAQEVVGEIQGSSNFMSFGATEVTK
;
A
#
# COMPACT_ATOMS: atom_id res chain seq x y z
N MET A 1 -39.02 37.30 -6.24
CA MET A 1 -38.59 37.07 -7.64
C MET A 1 -38.27 35.61 -7.82
N THR A 2 -38.79 34.98 -8.86
CA THR A 2 -38.64 33.56 -9.19
C THR A 2 -37.67 33.37 -10.36
N LEU A 3 -36.66 32.53 -10.16
CA LEU A 3 -35.89 31.81 -11.18
C LEU A 3 -35.10 30.74 -10.40
N LYS A 4 -34.91 29.49 -10.79
CA LYS A 4 -35.54 28.52 -11.72
C LYS A 4 -34.58 27.32 -11.65
N LYS A 5 -35.08 26.10 -11.44
CA LYS A 5 -34.28 24.85 -11.45
C LYS A 5 -33.45 24.74 -12.75
N HIS A 6 -32.35 24.00 -12.73
CA HIS A 6 -32.00 23.04 -13.79
C HIS A 6 -31.31 21.82 -13.16
N SER A 7 -31.77 20.63 -13.54
CA SER A 7 -31.14 19.34 -13.22
C SER A 7 -30.34 18.88 -14.44
N LEU A 8 -29.25 18.14 -14.23
CA LEU A 8 -28.59 17.42 -15.32
C LEU A 8 -28.35 15.97 -14.91
N ALA A 9 -29.03 15.05 -15.59
CA ALA A 9 -28.78 13.62 -15.52
C ALA A 9 -27.93 13.22 -16.72
N ILE A 10 -26.92 12.37 -16.51
CA ILE A 10 -26.08 11.85 -17.60
C ILE A 10 -26.57 10.44 -17.93
N CYS A 11 -27.26 10.32 -19.07
CA CYS A 11 -27.51 9.04 -19.71
C CYS A 11 -26.31 8.68 -20.60
N VAL A 12 -25.80 7.45 -20.48
CA VAL A 12 -24.85 6.88 -21.46
C VAL A 12 -25.63 5.92 -22.35
N SER A 13 -25.72 6.24 -23.64
CA SER A 13 -26.47 5.46 -24.62
C SER A 13 -25.55 4.55 -25.43
N LEU A 14 -26.03 3.33 -25.71
CA LEU A 14 -25.46 2.43 -26.70
C LEU A 14 -25.45 3.08 -28.10
N ALA A 15 -24.43 2.78 -28.90
CA ALA A 15 -24.48 2.90 -30.35
C ALA A 15 -23.93 1.61 -31.00
N LEU A 16 -24.82 0.86 -31.65
CA LEU A 16 -24.41 -0.11 -32.68
C LEU A 16 -24.07 0.66 -33.96
N LEU A 17 -23.03 0.23 -34.67
CA LEU A 17 -22.84 0.53 -36.08
C LEU A 17 -22.23 -0.70 -36.76
N GLY A 18 -22.97 -1.25 -37.73
CA GLY A 18 -22.49 -2.29 -38.63
C GLY A 18 -22.40 -1.75 -40.06
N SER A 19 -21.62 -2.43 -40.90
CA SER A 19 -21.54 -2.11 -42.33
C SER A 19 -21.33 -3.37 -43.17
N LEU A 20 -22.28 -3.62 -44.08
CA LEU A 20 -22.24 -4.65 -45.12
C LEU A 20 -21.84 -4.02 -46.46
N THR A 21 -20.92 -4.67 -47.19
CA THR A 21 -20.62 -4.48 -48.63
C THR A 21 -19.71 -5.64 -49.08
N ALA A 22 -19.77 -6.21 -50.29
CA ALA A 22 -20.75 -6.19 -51.38
C ALA A 22 -20.41 -7.36 -52.36
N CYS A 23 -21.32 -7.74 -53.28
CA CYS A 23 -21.07 -8.79 -54.29
C CYS A 23 -21.14 -8.27 -55.73
N SER A 24 -20.16 -8.63 -56.57
CA SER A 24 -20.18 -8.73 -58.06
C SER A 24 -18.75 -9.06 -58.57
N GLY A 25 -18.49 -9.72 -59.72
CA GLY A 25 -19.32 -10.46 -60.68
C GLY A 25 -18.62 -10.57 -62.07
N SER A 26 -18.78 -11.70 -62.79
CA SER A 26 -18.43 -11.92 -64.23
C SER A 26 -16.93 -11.94 -64.65
N SER A 27 -16.48 -12.63 -65.73
CA SER A 27 -17.13 -13.52 -66.72
C SER A 27 -16.13 -14.34 -67.60
N ASN A 28 -16.65 -15.32 -68.37
CA ASN A 28 -16.11 -15.98 -69.60
C ASN A 28 -14.93 -16.98 -69.43
N LYS A 29 -14.77 -18.11 -70.16
CA LYS A 29 -15.44 -18.82 -71.31
C LYS A 29 -14.86 -20.28 -71.37
N SER A 30 -15.33 -21.32 -72.09
CA SER A 30 -16.61 -21.70 -72.75
C SER A 30 -16.52 -23.10 -73.43
N SER A 31 -17.67 -23.82 -73.56
CA SER A 31 -17.94 -24.92 -74.53
C SER A 31 -17.30 -26.32 -74.30
N PRO A 32 -17.83 -27.43 -74.87
CA PRO A 32 -19.22 -27.94 -74.83
C PRO A 32 -19.32 -29.49 -74.63
N VAL A 33 -20.51 -30.10 -74.87
CA VAL A 33 -20.77 -31.54 -75.26
C VAL A 33 -21.00 -32.63 -74.17
N THR A 34 -22.30 -32.88 -73.89
CA THR A 34 -23.02 -34.20 -73.95
C THR A 34 -22.98 -35.24 -72.79
N ASN A 35 -24.09 -36.02 -72.72
CA ASN A 35 -24.45 -37.18 -71.89
C ASN A 35 -24.71 -36.92 -70.38
N GLN A 36 -25.91 -37.09 -69.82
CA GLN A 36 -26.92 -38.17 -69.79
C GLN A 36 -26.89 -38.95 -68.45
N THR A 37 -28.09 -39.10 -67.88
CA THR A 37 -28.54 -40.10 -66.87
C THR A 37 -28.06 -40.05 -65.41
N GLU A 38 -29.05 -40.18 -64.51
CA GLU A 38 -29.01 -40.84 -63.19
C GLU A 38 -28.13 -40.27 -62.06
N GLN A 39 -28.55 -39.15 -61.44
CA GLN A 39 -28.18 -38.83 -60.03
C GLN A 39 -29.08 -37.78 -59.32
N GLY A 40 -30.40 -37.85 -59.56
CA GLY A 40 -31.33 -36.76 -59.19
C GLY A 40 -31.90 -36.74 -57.76
N VAL A 41 -31.79 -37.82 -56.96
CA VAL A 41 -32.59 -37.98 -55.74
C VAL A 41 -31.80 -37.82 -54.44
N ASP A 42 -30.53 -38.22 -54.39
CA ASP A 42 -29.73 -38.16 -53.14
C ASP A 42 -29.14 -36.78 -52.85
N LYS A 43 -28.78 -36.01 -53.90
CA LYS A 43 -28.15 -34.69 -53.73
C LYS A 43 -29.05 -33.69 -53.00
N ALA A 44 -30.36 -33.72 -53.27
CA ALA A 44 -31.35 -32.86 -52.60
C ALA A 44 -31.55 -33.19 -51.12
N LYS A 45 -31.48 -34.48 -50.73
CA LYS A 45 -31.53 -34.89 -49.32
C LYS A 45 -30.26 -34.49 -48.57
N GLN A 46 -29.10 -34.58 -49.23
CA GLN A 46 -27.82 -34.21 -48.64
C GLN A 46 -27.73 -32.69 -48.40
N GLU A 47 -28.17 -31.88 -49.36
CA GLU A 47 -28.19 -30.41 -49.25
C GLU A 47 -29.20 -29.89 -48.21
N GLN A 48 -30.34 -30.59 -48.01
CA GLN A 48 -31.26 -30.29 -46.92
C GLN A 48 -30.66 -30.65 -45.55
N ALA A 49 -30.03 -31.82 -45.42
CA ALA A 49 -29.39 -32.24 -44.17
C ALA A 49 -28.22 -31.34 -43.75
N GLU A 50 -27.49 -30.73 -44.69
CA GLU A 50 -26.48 -29.71 -44.39
C GLU A 50 -27.08 -28.39 -43.94
N LYS A 51 -28.20 -27.94 -44.54
CA LYS A 51 -28.95 -26.76 -44.09
C LYS A 51 -29.50 -26.94 -42.68
N ASP A 52 -30.05 -28.12 -42.37
CA ASP A 52 -30.59 -28.41 -41.05
C ASP A 52 -29.48 -28.46 -39.98
N LYS A 53 -28.32 -29.06 -40.29
CA LYS A 53 -27.12 -29.00 -39.41
C LYS A 53 -26.57 -27.59 -39.23
N ALA A 54 -26.57 -26.76 -40.28
CA ALA A 54 -26.14 -25.36 -40.19
C ALA A 54 -27.10 -24.53 -39.32
N ALA A 55 -28.41 -24.74 -39.46
CA ALA A 55 -29.43 -24.11 -38.64
C ALA A 55 -29.34 -24.54 -37.16
N GLU A 56 -29.12 -25.83 -36.89
CA GLU A 56 -28.94 -26.33 -35.52
C GLU A 56 -27.65 -25.77 -34.87
N LYS A 57 -26.53 -25.73 -35.62
CA LYS A 57 -25.29 -25.13 -35.13
C LYS A 57 -25.44 -23.63 -34.85
N ALA A 58 -26.17 -22.90 -35.70
CA ALA A 58 -26.50 -21.49 -35.47
C ALA A 58 -27.40 -21.29 -34.24
N ARG A 59 -28.36 -22.18 -34.00
CA ARG A 59 -29.20 -22.17 -32.79
C ARG A 59 -28.38 -22.41 -31.52
N LEU A 60 -27.51 -23.41 -31.53
CA LEU A 60 -26.64 -23.75 -30.39
C LEU A 60 -25.63 -22.64 -30.07
N GLU A 61 -25.04 -21.99 -31.08
CA GLU A 61 -24.13 -20.86 -30.86
C GLU A 61 -24.88 -19.64 -30.31
N LYS A 62 -26.11 -19.37 -30.78
CA LYS A 62 -26.97 -18.32 -30.23
C LYS A 62 -27.34 -18.60 -28.76
N GLU A 63 -27.71 -19.84 -28.44
CA GLU A 63 -28.00 -20.25 -27.05
C GLU A 63 -26.77 -20.12 -26.14
N ARG A 64 -25.57 -20.44 -26.66
CA ARG A 64 -24.30 -20.25 -25.93
C ARG A 64 -24.01 -18.78 -25.65
N GLN A 65 -24.21 -17.91 -26.63
CA GLN A 65 -24.02 -16.45 -26.47
C GLN A 65 -25.06 -15.84 -25.52
N GLU A 66 -26.31 -16.31 -25.54
CA GLU A 66 -27.34 -15.89 -24.58
C GLU A 66 -26.99 -16.35 -23.15
N LYS A 67 -26.48 -17.58 -22.96
CA LYS A 67 -25.98 -18.07 -21.65
C LYS A 67 -24.76 -17.28 -21.16
N GLU A 68 -23.76 -17.04 -21.99
CA GLU A 68 -22.56 -16.27 -21.60
C GLU A 68 -22.90 -14.82 -21.24
N LYS A 69 -23.86 -14.21 -21.95
CA LYS A 69 -24.37 -12.88 -21.61
C LYS A 69 -25.10 -12.89 -20.26
N ALA A 70 -25.98 -13.85 -20.03
CA ALA A 70 -26.70 -13.99 -18.77
C ALA A 70 -25.75 -14.23 -17.57
N GLU A 71 -24.69 -15.04 -17.74
CA GLU A 71 -23.70 -15.28 -16.69
C GLU A 71 -22.88 -14.03 -16.37
N LYS A 72 -22.50 -13.23 -17.38
CA LYS A 72 -21.83 -11.94 -17.17
C LYS A 72 -22.74 -10.93 -16.46
N GLU A 73 -24.02 -10.88 -16.83
CA GLU A 73 -25.01 -10.01 -16.20
C GLU A 73 -25.28 -10.42 -14.73
N GLN A 74 -25.33 -11.72 -14.44
CA GLN A 74 -25.44 -12.24 -13.08
C GLN A 74 -24.20 -11.91 -12.22
N LYS A 75 -22.99 -12.12 -12.75
CA LYS A 75 -21.73 -11.76 -12.05
C LYS A 75 -21.61 -10.26 -11.79
N ALA A 76 -22.00 -9.42 -12.76
CA ALA A 76 -22.03 -7.96 -12.58
C ALA A 76 -23.04 -7.55 -11.48
N LYS A 77 -24.20 -8.22 -11.43
CA LYS A 77 -25.22 -7.98 -10.40
C LYS A 77 -24.76 -8.40 -9.00
N GLU A 78 -24.13 -9.57 -8.86
CA GLU A 78 -23.52 -10.00 -7.59
C GLU A 78 -22.42 -9.04 -7.11
N GLN A 79 -21.57 -8.54 -8.02
CA GLN A 79 -20.55 -7.55 -7.67
C GLN A 79 -21.17 -6.22 -7.21
N ALA A 80 -22.20 -5.72 -7.91
CA ALA A 80 -22.92 -4.52 -7.51
C ALA A 80 -23.64 -4.67 -6.16
N GLU A 81 -24.22 -5.85 -5.89
CA GLU A 81 -24.91 -6.15 -4.64
C GLU A 81 -23.93 -6.30 -3.46
N LYS A 82 -22.75 -6.91 -3.68
CA LYS A 82 -21.64 -6.91 -2.71
C LYS A 82 -21.15 -5.49 -2.41
N GLN A 83 -20.88 -4.68 -3.43
CA GLN A 83 -20.48 -3.27 -3.25
C GLN A 83 -21.55 -2.44 -2.52
N TYR A 84 -22.83 -2.69 -2.77
CA TYR A 84 -23.92 -2.02 -2.07
C TYR A 84 -24.01 -2.43 -0.59
N ALA A 85 -23.91 -3.74 -0.31
CA ALA A 85 -23.91 -4.25 1.07
C ALA A 85 -22.68 -3.76 1.86
N GLU A 86 -21.52 -3.71 1.23
CA GLU A 86 -20.29 -3.19 1.82
C GLU A 86 -20.37 -1.67 2.08
N LYS A 87 -20.93 -0.90 1.14
CA LYS A 87 -21.26 0.51 1.34
C LYS A 87 -22.25 0.73 2.49
N GLN A 88 -23.30 -0.08 2.60
CA GLN A 88 -24.24 -0.01 3.72
C GLN A 88 -23.58 -0.36 5.05
N LYS A 89 -22.73 -1.40 5.09
CA LYS A 89 -21.96 -1.74 6.30
C LYS A 89 -21.01 -0.61 6.70
N ARG A 90 -20.37 0.04 5.72
CA ARG A 90 -19.54 1.24 5.91
C ARG A 90 -20.34 2.42 6.45
N GLU A 91 -21.49 2.76 5.87
CA GLU A 91 -22.37 3.85 6.36
C GLU A 91 -22.87 3.60 7.80
N GLN A 92 -23.14 2.33 8.15
CA GLN A 92 -23.46 1.95 9.52
C GLN A 92 -22.25 2.09 10.47
N LEU A 93 -21.05 1.67 10.05
CA LEU A 93 -19.82 1.84 10.82
C LEU A 93 -19.50 3.33 11.04
N GLU A 94 -19.63 4.15 9.99
CA GLU A 94 -19.51 5.62 10.05
C GLU A 94 -20.45 6.22 11.10
N THR A 95 -21.72 5.77 11.10
CA THR A 95 -22.74 6.26 12.04
C THR A 95 -22.51 5.79 13.48
N GLN A 96 -21.93 4.60 13.68
CA GLN A 96 -21.57 4.09 15.01
C GLN A 96 -20.35 4.81 15.60
N LEU A 97 -19.39 5.21 14.76
CA LEU A 97 -18.13 5.85 15.18
C LEU A 97 -18.25 7.38 15.31
N ASP A 98 -19.10 8.02 14.51
CA ASP A 98 -19.53 9.41 14.75
C ASP A 98 -21.06 9.57 14.60
N PRO A 99 -21.81 9.35 15.69
CA PRO A 99 -23.26 9.57 15.74
C PRO A 99 -23.72 11.01 15.48
N GLN A 100 -22.80 12.00 15.47
CA GLN A 100 -23.13 13.40 15.17
C GLN A 100 -22.89 13.78 13.70
N GLY A 101 -22.35 12.88 12.88
CA GLY A 101 -22.17 13.09 11.43
C GLY A 101 -21.20 14.22 11.06
N LYS A 102 -20.28 14.59 11.96
CA LYS A 102 -19.29 15.67 11.76
C LYS A 102 -18.00 15.19 11.09
N THR A 103 -17.74 13.88 11.14
CA THR A 103 -16.44 13.27 10.88
C THR A 103 -16.55 12.18 9.81
N LYS A 104 -16.84 12.60 8.58
CA LYS A 104 -16.60 11.75 7.39
C LYS A 104 -15.13 11.33 7.40
N TRP A 105 -14.85 10.03 7.57
CA TRP A 105 -13.54 9.37 7.68
C TRP A 105 -12.33 10.30 7.60
N ARG A 106 -11.86 10.78 8.77
CA ARG A 106 -10.68 11.65 8.85
C ARG A 106 -9.44 10.90 9.32
N GLN A 107 -9.08 9.82 8.62
CA GLN A 107 -7.82 9.09 8.80
C GLN A 107 -6.63 9.89 8.22
N ILE A 108 -6.20 10.96 8.88
CA ILE A 108 -4.86 11.53 8.63
C ILE A 108 -4.18 11.86 9.97
N ALA A 109 -3.01 11.27 10.13
CA ALA A 109 -1.94 11.62 11.08
C ALA A 109 -2.34 12.48 12.30
N ASN A 110 -2.93 11.83 13.29
CA ASN A 110 -2.57 12.21 14.66
C ASN A 110 -1.13 11.72 14.86
N PHE A 111 -0.17 12.65 14.84
CA PHE A 111 1.21 12.42 15.27
C PHE A 111 1.22 12.16 16.78
N ILE A 112 0.82 10.94 17.18
CA ILE A 112 0.98 10.43 18.55
C ILE A 112 2.39 9.86 18.63
N PRO A 113 3.30 10.44 19.45
CA PRO A 113 4.66 9.94 19.55
C PRO A 113 4.70 8.46 19.97
N SER A 114 5.71 7.72 19.51
CA SER A 114 6.00 6.36 19.99
C SER A 114 6.47 6.30 21.46
N SER A 115 6.65 7.44 22.13
CA SER A 115 6.76 7.53 23.60
C SER A 115 5.42 7.38 24.32
N ASP A 116 4.31 7.68 23.62
CA ASP A 116 2.96 7.73 24.19
C ASP A 116 2.15 6.46 23.82
N THR A 117 2.61 5.67 22.83
CA THR A 117 1.98 4.42 22.31
C THR A 117 3.01 3.50 21.64
N SER A 118 2.72 2.21 21.45
CA SER A 118 3.57 1.29 20.66
C SER A 118 2.82 0.64 19.48
N ALA A 119 3.54 0.11 18.49
CA ALA A 119 2.98 -0.51 17.28
C ALA A 119 2.00 -1.68 17.55
N ASN A 120 2.03 -2.24 18.76
CA ASN A 120 1.20 -3.33 19.25
C ASN A 120 0.33 -2.95 20.46
N ASN A 121 0.48 -1.73 20.97
CA ASN A 121 -0.36 -1.14 22.02
C ASN A 121 -0.69 0.34 21.68
N PRO A 122 -1.45 0.58 20.60
CA PRO A 122 -1.81 1.92 20.13
C PRO A 122 -2.96 2.58 20.90
N LEU A 123 -3.43 1.97 21.99
CA LEU A 123 -4.56 2.42 22.81
C LEU A 123 -4.16 2.91 24.21
N GLN A 124 -2.86 3.11 24.49
CA GLN A 124 -2.47 3.62 25.81
C GLN A 124 -3.12 4.99 26.07
N ALA A 125 -3.91 5.05 27.14
CA ALA A 125 -4.55 6.27 27.58
C ALA A 125 -3.47 7.26 28.00
N SER A 126 -3.15 8.21 27.12
CA SER A 126 -2.22 9.28 27.49
C SER A 126 -2.78 9.97 28.73
N GLN A 127 -1.97 10.04 29.79
CA GLN A 127 -2.39 10.65 31.07
C GLN A 127 -2.66 12.17 30.94
N ASN A 128 -2.47 12.73 29.73
CA ASN A 128 -2.63 14.13 29.36
C ASN A 128 -3.76 14.35 28.33
N GLY A 129 -4.73 13.42 28.19
CA GLY A 129 -5.98 13.66 27.46
C GLY A 129 -5.87 13.77 25.94
N LYS A 130 -4.76 13.35 25.32
CA LYS A 130 -4.62 13.24 23.87
C LYS A 130 -5.36 11.98 23.41
N ILE A 131 -6.59 12.15 22.95
CA ILE A 131 -7.38 11.05 22.38
C ILE A 131 -6.80 10.69 21.00
N SER A 132 -6.84 9.38 20.67
CA SER A 132 -6.90 8.89 19.29
C SER A 132 -7.85 9.75 18.42
N PRO A 133 -7.65 9.87 17.08
CA PRO A 133 -8.49 10.74 16.25
C PRO A 133 -10.01 10.45 16.34
N GLN A 134 -10.41 9.27 16.82
CA GLN A 134 -11.77 8.95 17.24
C GLN A 134 -11.76 8.09 18.52
N LEU A 135 -12.86 8.14 19.29
CA LEU A 135 -13.11 7.20 20.39
C LEU A 135 -13.10 5.76 19.86
N GLY A 136 -12.17 4.93 20.35
CA GLY A 136 -12.06 3.53 19.98
C GLY A 136 -11.17 3.22 18.77
N ALA A 137 -10.62 4.22 18.08
CA ALA A 137 -9.60 3.98 17.05
C ALA A 137 -8.21 3.79 17.68
N ALA A 138 -7.35 3.02 17.02
CA ALA A 138 -5.94 2.85 17.30
C ALA A 138 -5.10 3.78 16.41
N ALA A 139 -4.07 4.43 16.95
CA ALA A 139 -3.12 5.22 16.16
C ALA A 139 -1.69 5.05 16.69
N TYR A 140 -0.72 4.98 15.77
CA TYR A 140 0.70 4.82 16.06
C TYR A 140 1.54 5.66 15.09
N THR A 141 2.66 6.22 15.56
CA THR A 141 3.63 6.94 14.72
C THR A 141 5.03 6.80 15.32
N ASN A 142 6.02 6.52 14.49
CA ASN A 142 7.41 6.29 14.90
C ASN A 142 8.40 6.87 13.89
N GLY A 143 9.58 7.27 14.35
CA GLY A 143 10.60 7.96 13.55
C GLY A 143 10.63 9.48 13.78
N ASP A 144 11.20 10.21 12.83
CA ASP A 144 11.38 11.67 12.93
C ASP A 144 10.18 12.43 12.36
N SER A 145 9.73 13.45 13.09
CA SER A 145 8.56 14.29 12.76
C SER A 145 8.94 15.77 12.60
N ARG A 146 10.24 16.09 12.41
CA ARG A 146 10.73 17.45 12.24
C ARG A 146 10.63 17.92 10.79
N TYR A 147 10.19 19.16 10.60
CA TYR A 147 10.04 19.83 9.32
C TYR A 147 10.63 21.25 9.32
N VAL A 148 10.69 21.88 8.15
CA VAL A 148 11.15 23.27 8.00
C VAL A 148 9.98 24.19 7.68
N ASP A 149 9.80 25.24 8.48
CA ASP A 149 8.87 26.34 8.23
C ASP A 149 9.65 27.64 8.06
N GLY A 150 9.63 28.22 6.85
CA GLY A 150 10.55 29.29 6.45
C GLY A 150 12.01 28.84 6.55
N ASN A 151 12.68 29.29 7.62
CA ASN A 151 14.06 28.97 8.01
C ASN A 151 14.16 28.28 9.40
N THR A 152 13.04 27.93 10.02
CA THR A 152 13.00 27.33 11.37
C THR A 152 12.68 25.84 11.29
N VAL A 153 13.46 25.00 11.97
CA VAL A 153 13.09 23.60 12.19
C VAL A 153 12.05 23.52 13.30
N LYS A 154 10.93 22.83 13.04
CA LYS A 154 9.80 22.61 13.96
C LYS A 154 9.50 21.11 14.04
N ASP A 155 8.81 20.67 15.08
CA ASP A 155 8.39 19.27 15.24
C ASP A 155 6.86 19.14 15.24
N PHE A 156 6.29 18.21 14.46
CA PHE A 156 4.85 17.94 14.46
C PHE A 156 4.31 17.38 15.78
N ARG A 157 5.18 16.91 16.69
CA ARG A 157 4.81 16.44 18.03
C ARG A 157 4.50 17.60 18.98
N ASP A 158 5.07 18.79 18.73
CA ASP A 158 4.89 19.98 19.56
C ASP A 158 3.46 20.53 19.47
N GLN A 159 2.86 20.86 20.61
CA GLN A 159 1.47 21.29 20.68
C GLN A 159 1.22 22.66 20.03
N ALA A 160 2.13 23.63 20.22
CA ALA A 160 2.04 24.94 19.58
C ALA A 160 2.16 24.83 18.05
N THR A 161 3.01 23.93 17.57
CA THR A 161 3.23 23.66 16.15
C THR A 161 1.97 23.10 15.49
N ARG A 162 1.36 22.05 16.07
CA ARG A 162 0.10 21.46 15.57
C ARG A 162 -1.07 22.44 15.47
N ALA A 163 -1.13 23.45 16.33
CA ALA A 163 -2.15 24.50 16.27
C ALA A 163 -1.93 25.52 15.14
N SER A 164 -0.73 25.55 14.54
CA SER A 164 -0.33 26.53 13.50
C SER A 164 -0.32 25.99 12.07
N THR A 165 -0.47 24.66 11.90
CA THR A 165 -0.47 23.99 10.59
C THR A 165 -1.89 23.75 10.08
N SER A 166 -2.07 23.80 8.76
CA SER A 166 -3.36 23.55 8.11
C SER A 166 -3.27 22.44 7.06
N TYR A 167 -4.36 21.71 6.89
CA TYR A 167 -4.53 20.71 5.84
C TYR A 167 -5.85 20.98 5.12
N THR A 168 -5.89 20.76 3.81
CA THR A 168 -7.08 21.06 2.99
C THR A 168 -8.24 20.12 3.34
N PRO A 169 -9.34 20.58 3.98
CA PRO A 169 -10.34 19.65 4.54
C PRO A 169 -11.16 18.88 3.49
N SER A 170 -11.15 19.32 2.22
CA SER A 170 -11.82 18.65 1.11
C SER A 170 -11.16 17.34 0.71
N PHE A 171 -9.84 17.22 0.89
CA PHE A 171 -9.08 15.99 0.61
C PHE A 171 -9.63 14.80 1.42
N MET A 172 -9.99 15.05 2.68
CA MET A 172 -10.60 14.06 3.59
C MET A 172 -11.93 13.49 3.07
N SER A 173 -12.60 14.18 2.14
CA SER A 173 -13.87 13.74 1.55
C SER A 173 -13.72 13.13 0.14
N SER A 174 -12.49 13.06 -0.38
CA SER A 174 -12.19 12.54 -1.73
C SER A 174 -11.07 11.49 -1.75
N ALA A 175 -10.52 11.11 -0.60
CA ALA A 175 -9.54 10.03 -0.52
C ALA A 175 -10.23 8.68 -0.79
N ASP A 176 -9.69 7.92 -1.74
CA ASP A 176 -10.23 6.63 -2.15
C ASP A 176 -9.89 5.54 -1.12
N ILE A 177 -10.68 4.47 -1.07
CA ILE A 177 -10.30 3.20 -0.43
C ILE A 177 -9.74 2.32 -1.53
N ASP A 178 -8.41 2.28 -1.64
CA ASP A 178 -7.68 1.46 -2.60
C ASP A 178 -6.36 1.01 -1.97
N PRO A 179 -6.23 -0.28 -1.59
CA PRO A 179 -5.02 -0.78 -0.94
C PRO A 179 -3.79 -0.80 -1.86
N ASN A 180 -3.95 -0.60 -3.16
CA ASN A 180 -2.87 -0.68 -4.16
C ASN A 180 -2.35 0.71 -4.58
N ARG A 181 -2.87 1.80 -3.99
CA ARG A 181 -2.62 3.17 -4.45
C ARG A 181 -2.11 4.07 -3.33
N ILE A 182 -0.90 4.58 -3.51
CA ILE A 182 -0.36 5.67 -2.71
C ILE A 182 -1.20 6.93 -3.00
N GLN A 183 -1.69 7.53 -1.93
CA GLN A 183 -2.32 8.85 -1.90
C GLN A 183 -1.40 9.82 -1.15
N MET A 184 -1.49 11.11 -1.48
CA MET A 184 -0.62 12.15 -0.90
C MET A 184 -1.48 13.29 -0.37
N LEU A 185 -1.30 13.64 0.90
CA LEU A 185 -1.75 14.91 1.46
C LEU A 185 -0.57 15.87 1.58
N GLU A 186 -0.73 17.07 1.03
CA GLU A 186 0.15 18.21 1.29
C GLU A 186 -0.30 18.96 2.56
N ILE A 187 0.65 19.22 3.47
CA ILE A 187 0.48 20.03 4.68
C ILE A 187 0.99 21.44 4.41
N LEU A 188 0.16 22.43 4.72
CA LEU A 188 0.46 23.84 4.47
C LEU A 188 0.67 24.61 5.78
N ASN A 189 1.63 25.54 5.79
CA ASN A 189 1.73 26.54 6.86
C ASN A 189 0.61 27.59 6.74
N SER A 190 0.54 28.50 7.71
CA SER A 190 -0.47 29.58 7.75
C SER A 190 -0.41 30.56 6.55
N SER A 191 0.70 30.57 5.81
CA SER A 191 0.89 31.35 4.58
C SER A 191 0.50 30.57 3.31
N GLY A 192 -0.03 29.35 3.44
CA GLY A 192 -0.40 28.49 2.32
C GLY A 192 0.78 27.83 1.60
N GLN A 193 1.97 27.80 2.21
CA GLN A 193 3.16 27.17 1.62
C GLN A 193 3.30 25.71 2.08
N PRO A 194 3.69 24.78 1.18
CA PRO A 194 3.91 23.39 1.56
C PRO A 194 5.12 23.25 2.48
N ILE A 195 4.87 22.60 3.62
CA ILE A 195 5.88 22.29 4.64
C ILE A 195 6.12 20.78 4.78
N ALA A 196 5.17 19.94 4.36
CA ALA A 196 5.30 18.49 4.42
C ALA A 196 4.34 17.78 3.46
N ASN A 197 4.66 16.53 3.10
CA ASN A 197 3.79 15.61 2.39
C ASN A 197 3.63 14.31 3.19
N ILE A 198 2.39 13.92 3.46
CA ILE A 198 2.04 12.63 4.06
C ILE A 198 1.61 11.70 2.92
N HIS A 199 2.32 10.59 2.76
CA HIS A 199 1.99 9.56 1.79
C HIS A 199 1.34 8.40 2.53
N PHE A 200 0.20 7.93 2.04
CA PHE A 200 -0.56 6.91 2.75
C PHE A 200 -1.34 6.01 1.79
N VAL A 201 -1.79 4.88 2.33
CA VAL A 201 -2.66 3.92 1.64
C VAL A 201 -3.84 3.64 2.56
N ASN A 202 -5.05 3.67 2.00
CA ASN A 202 -6.29 3.41 2.73
C ASN A 202 -6.82 2.01 2.42
N GLN A 203 -7.22 1.33 3.49
CA GLN A 203 -8.02 0.10 3.48
C GLN A 203 -9.41 0.41 4.08
N GLN A 204 -10.25 -0.60 4.29
CA GLN A 204 -11.63 -0.39 4.76
C GLN A 204 -11.73 -0.16 6.28
N TYR A 205 -10.75 -0.63 7.06
CA TYR A 205 -10.71 -0.51 8.52
C TYR A 205 -9.38 0.08 9.03
N SER A 206 -8.32 0.08 8.22
CA SER A 206 -7.02 0.71 8.52
C SER A 206 -6.49 1.64 7.42
N SER A 207 -5.54 2.50 7.79
CA SER A 207 -4.75 3.33 6.90
C SER A 207 -3.32 3.39 7.43
N TYR A 208 -2.33 3.29 6.55
CA TYR A 208 -0.91 3.29 6.90
C TYR A 208 -0.16 4.32 6.08
N ASN A 209 0.81 4.98 6.70
CA ASN A 209 1.45 6.17 6.17
C ASN A 209 2.96 6.22 6.41
N THR A 210 3.60 7.03 5.60
CA THR A 210 4.91 7.64 5.84
C THR A 210 4.77 9.13 5.52
N TRP A 211 5.78 9.92 5.80
CA TRP A 211 5.75 11.35 5.49
C TRP A 211 7.13 11.84 5.09
N LYS A 212 7.18 13.09 4.65
CA LYS A 212 8.41 13.82 4.34
C LYS A 212 8.22 15.31 4.56
N SER A 213 9.21 15.97 5.16
CA SER A 213 9.32 17.44 5.16
C SER A 213 9.61 17.98 3.75
N ALA A 214 8.95 19.07 3.36
CA ALA A 214 9.12 19.69 2.03
C ALA A 214 10.54 20.23 1.79
N LYS A 215 11.29 20.52 2.86
CA LYS A 215 12.74 20.75 2.84
C LYS A 215 13.41 19.89 3.90
N THR A 216 14.57 19.33 3.63
CA THR A 216 15.35 18.55 4.62
C THR A 216 15.67 19.42 5.85
N PRO A 217 15.24 19.06 7.06
CA PRO A 217 15.64 19.77 8.28
C PRO A 217 17.13 19.59 8.56
N THR A 218 17.77 20.58 9.18
CA THR A 218 19.16 20.46 9.64
C THR A 218 19.28 20.83 11.13
N VAL A 219 20.15 20.14 11.85
CA VAL A 219 20.52 20.46 13.25
C VAL A 219 22.04 20.44 13.36
N GLY A 220 22.62 21.53 13.88
CA GLY A 220 24.08 21.72 13.88
C GLY A 220 24.70 21.82 12.48
N GLY A 221 23.89 22.13 11.45
CA GLY A 221 24.30 22.10 10.05
C GLY A 221 24.10 20.76 9.35
N ASN A 222 23.97 19.67 10.11
CA ASN A 222 23.83 18.31 9.56
C ASN A 222 22.36 18.01 9.18
N PRO A 223 22.09 17.37 8.03
CA PRO A 223 20.74 16.98 7.63
C PRO A 223 20.15 15.91 8.56
N ILE A 224 18.83 15.95 8.72
CA ILE A 224 18.07 14.97 9.50
C ILE A 224 17.26 14.10 8.54
N ASP A 225 17.54 12.80 8.58
CA ASP A 225 16.79 11.77 7.89
C ASP A 225 15.34 11.73 8.36
N SER A 226 14.46 12.36 7.59
CA SER A 226 13.03 12.51 7.89
C SER A 226 12.26 11.24 7.51
N ILE A 227 12.57 10.13 8.18
CA ILE A 227 11.92 8.83 8.00
C ILE A 227 10.94 8.60 9.14
N MET A 228 9.71 8.23 8.80
CA MET A 228 8.65 7.89 9.76
C MET A 228 7.81 6.75 9.22
N SER A 229 7.28 5.93 10.11
CA SER A 229 6.13 5.07 9.84
C SER A 229 4.94 5.52 10.71
N GLY A 230 3.73 5.23 10.26
CA GLY A 230 2.55 5.38 11.09
C GLY A 230 1.37 4.60 10.55
N TYR A 231 0.39 4.37 11.41
CA TYR A 231 -0.90 3.82 11.00
C TYR A 231 -2.04 4.33 11.90
N VAL A 232 -3.26 4.25 11.38
CA VAL A 232 -4.51 4.45 12.11
C VAL A 232 -5.46 3.32 11.74
N ALA A 233 -6.14 2.72 12.72
CA ALA A 233 -7.05 1.61 12.48
C ALA A 233 -8.26 1.59 13.42
N LEU A 234 -9.30 0.87 13.00
CA LEU A 234 -10.37 0.40 13.86
C LEU A 234 -9.99 -0.99 14.36
N PRO A 235 -9.44 -1.13 15.58
CA PRO A 235 -8.87 -2.39 16.05
C PRO A 235 -9.94 -3.47 16.17
N THR A 236 -9.58 -4.71 15.83
CA THR A 236 -10.39 -5.87 16.17
C THR A 236 -10.45 -6.02 17.69
N LYS A 237 -11.66 -6.14 18.22
CA LYS A 237 -11.90 -6.26 19.65
C LYS A 237 -11.51 -7.65 20.19
N PRO A 238 -11.07 -7.75 21.45
CA PRO A 238 -10.58 -9.00 22.05
C PRO A 238 -11.66 -10.04 22.34
N ASP A 239 -12.94 -9.66 22.27
CA ASP A 239 -14.10 -10.48 22.61
C ASP A 239 -14.66 -11.30 21.43
N ILE A 240 -14.07 -11.17 20.23
CA ILE A 240 -14.45 -12.00 19.08
C ILE A 240 -13.84 -13.41 19.17
N ASP A 241 -14.59 -14.42 18.71
CA ASP A 241 -14.06 -15.77 18.56
C ASP A 241 -13.15 -15.88 17.34
N LEU A 242 -11.87 -15.54 17.54
CA LEU A 242 -10.82 -15.71 16.53
C LEU A 242 -10.65 -17.18 16.11
N LYS A 243 -10.89 -18.16 16.98
CA LYS A 243 -10.67 -19.58 16.65
C LYS A 243 -11.67 -20.07 15.62
N SER A 244 -12.91 -19.55 15.64
CA SER A 244 -13.88 -19.78 14.56
C SER A 244 -13.39 -19.37 13.16
N LYS A 245 -12.37 -18.50 13.07
CA LYS A 245 -11.74 -18.06 11.82
C LYS A 245 -10.65 -19.02 11.31
N GLY A 246 -10.07 -19.87 12.18
CA GLY A 246 -9.03 -20.84 11.82
C GLY A 246 -7.79 -20.19 11.22
N GLN A 247 -7.55 -20.39 9.91
CA GLN A 247 -6.40 -19.86 9.19
C GLN A 247 -6.79 -18.83 8.11
N ALA A 248 -6.14 -17.67 8.15
CA ALA A 248 -6.36 -16.57 7.21
C ALA A 248 -5.04 -16.09 6.57
N THR A 249 -5.09 -15.80 5.26
CA THR A 249 -3.99 -15.19 4.51
C THR A 249 -4.37 -13.74 4.18
N TYR A 250 -3.48 -12.80 4.47
CA TYR A 250 -3.63 -11.39 4.18
C TYR A 250 -2.60 -10.98 3.12
N ARG A 251 -3.01 -10.14 2.18
CA ARG A 251 -2.14 -9.57 1.15
C ARG A 251 -2.31 -8.05 1.08
N GLY A 252 -1.21 -7.37 0.81
CA GLY A 252 -1.19 -5.93 0.62
C GLY A 252 0.23 -5.43 0.47
N HIS A 253 0.53 -4.26 1.00
CA HIS A 253 1.78 -3.56 0.71
C HIS A 253 2.50 -3.02 1.95
N THR A 254 3.82 -2.89 1.82
CA THR A 254 4.64 -2.02 2.65
C THR A 254 4.76 -0.65 1.99
N LEU A 255 4.81 0.42 2.77
CA LEU A 255 5.01 1.79 2.30
C LEU A 255 6.32 2.33 2.87
N ALA A 256 7.26 2.69 1.99
CA ALA A 256 8.61 3.07 2.39
C ALA A 256 9.23 4.12 1.46
N GLN A 257 10.20 4.86 2.00
CA GLN A 257 11.13 5.69 1.22
C GLN A 257 12.24 4.81 0.62
N THR A 258 12.60 5.04 -0.63
CA THR A 258 13.69 4.29 -1.31
C THR A 258 15.08 4.60 -0.73
N ALA A 259 15.27 5.82 -0.22
CA ALA A 259 16.45 6.27 0.51
C ALA A 259 16.08 7.44 1.45
N PRO A 260 16.88 7.72 2.49
CA PRO A 260 16.64 8.88 3.35
C PRO A 260 16.62 10.14 2.51
N ASN A 261 15.65 11.02 2.78
CA ASN A 261 15.47 12.29 2.06
C ASN A 261 15.13 12.15 0.55
N SER A 262 14.87 10.93 0.04
CA SER A 262 14.36 10.72 -1.32
C SER A 262 12.91 11.23 -1.47
N ASN A 263 12.50 11.57 -2.68
CA ASN A 263 11.08 11.79 -3.03
C ASN A 263 10.38 10.50 -3.47
N ASP A 264 11.13 9.43 -3.68
CA ASP A 264 10.63 8.14 -4.17
C ASP A 264 10.01 7.34 -3.01
N ILE A 265 8.67 7.31 -3.00
CA ILE A 265 7.84 6.50 -2.11
C ILE A 265 7.25 5.36 -2.93
N HIS A 266 7.44 4.13 -2.48
CA HIS A 266 7.03 2.94 -3.24
C HIS A 266 6.19 1.98 -2.40
N LEU A 267 5.47 1.10 -3.09
CA LEU A 267 4.80 -0.06 -2.51
C LEU A 267 5.66 -1.31 -2.70
N GLY A 268 6.14 -1.87 -1.59
CA GLY A 268 6.58 -3.28 -1.55
C GLY A 268 5.38 -4.20 -1.37
N ASN A 269 5.54 -5.51 -1.58
CA ASN A 269 4.46 -6.48 -1.33
C ASN A 269 4.65 -7.16 0.02
N ILE A 270 3.56 -7.37 0.75
CA ILE A 270 3.53 -8.20 1.97
C ILE A 270 2.44 -9.26 1.86
N GLU A 271 2.78 -10.48 2.25
CA GLU A 271 1.81 -11.56 2.51
C GLU A 271 2.00 -12.05 3.95
N LEU A 272 0.92 -12.06 4.72
CA LEU A 272 0.89 -12.56 6.10
C LEU A 272 -0.03 -13.78 6.18
N ASN A 273 0.36 -14.78 6.95
CA ASN A 273 -0.45 -15.95 7.25
C ASN A 273 -0.66 -16.01 8.76
N ALA A 274 -1.91 -15.85 9.19
CA ALA A 274 -2.33 -15.97 10.58
C ALA A 274 -3.01 -17.33 10.80
N ASP A 275 -2.58 -18.00 11.86
CA ASP A 275 -3.20 -19.20 12.40
C ASP A 275 -3.78 -18.83 13.77
N PHE A 276 -5.10 -18.68 13.85
CA PHE A 276 -5.80 -18.28 15.06
C PHE A 276 -6.04 -19.45 16.03
N ASP A 277 -5.90 -20.70 15.57
CA ASP A 277 -5.93 -21.88 16.44
C ASP A 277 -4.63 -21.98 17.25
N ALA A 278 -3.49 -21.78 16.58
CA ALA A 278 -2.16 -21.73 17.18
C ALA A 278 -1.81 -20.35 17.80
N MET A 279 -2.60 -19.31 17.53
CA MET A 279 -2.33 -17.90 17.85
C MET A 279 -0.95 -17.45 17.35
N LYS A 280 -0.65 -17.71 16.07
CA LYS A 280 0.62 -17.36 15.41
C LYS A 280 0.39 -16.56 14.14
N ILE A 281 1.32 -15.68 13.81
CA ILE A 281 1.40 -15.00 12.52
C ILE A 281 2.83 -15.09 11.96
N SER A 282 2.95 -15.25 10.66
CA SER A 282 4.22 -15.23 9.90
C SER A 282 3.98 -14.59 8.53
N GLY A 283 5.02 -14.39 7.73
CA GLY A 283 4.81 -13.81 6.40
C GLY A 283 6.06 -13.68 5.56
N LYS A 284 5.95 -12.91 4.47
CA LYS A 284 7.05 -12.59 3.55
C LYS A 284 6.87 -11.21 2.94
N LEU A 285 8.00 -10.61 2.58
CA LEU A 285 8.12 -9.34 1.86
C LEU A 285 8.80 -9.61 0.52
N THR A 286 8.18 -9.14 -0.56
CA THR A 286 8.71 -9.25 -1.94
C THR A 286 8.52 -7.94 -2.69
N ASN A 287 9.08 -7.81 -3.91
CA ASN A 287 8.99 -6.59 -4.72
C ASN A 287 9.41 -5.31 -3.96
N ARG A 288 10.45 -5.41 -3.13
CA ARG A 288 10.92 -4.35 -2.26
C ARG A 288 11.74 -3.31 -3.05
N ASN A 289 11.66 -2.04 -2.67
CA ASN A 289 12.58 -0.98 -3.13
C ASN A 289 13.14 -0.16 -1.94
N ASP A 290 13.12 -0.75 -0.75
CA ASP A 290 13.40 -0.08 0.53
C ASP A 290 14.89 -0.13 0.98
N ARG A 291 15.15 0.33 2.21
CA ARG A 291 16.43 0.22 2.93
C ARG A 291 16.38 -0.65 4.19
N LEU A 292 15.41 -1.55 4.31
CA LEU A 292 15.24 -2.47 5.44
C LEU A 292 16.51 -3.28 5.78
N LEU A 293 17.31 -3.62 4.76
CA LEU A 293 18.55 -4.39 4.91
C LEU A 293 19.83 -3.51 4.89
N ASP A 294 19.72 -2.19 5.01
CA ASP A 294 20.85 -1.26 4.94
C ASP A 294 21.96 -1.55 5.96
N SER A 295 21.61 -1.90 7.20
CA SER A 295 22.60 -2.32 8.22
C SER A 295 23.33 -3.62 7.88
N SER A 296 22.75 -4.43 6.98
CA SER A 296 23.38 -5.66 6.49
C SER A 296 24.30 -5.34 5.32
N VAL A 297 23.85 -4.48 4.41
CA VAL A 297 24.66 -3.97 3.30
C VAL A 297 25.90 -3.23 3.82
N LYS A 298 25.75 -2.37 4.84
CA LYS A 298 26.86 -1.66 5.51
C LYS A 298 27.94 -2.58 6.09
N ARG A 299 27.65 -3.87 6.36
CA ARG A 299 28.65 -4.86 6.81
C ARG A 299 29.54 -5.43 5.69
N PHE A 300 29.18 -5.20 4.42
CA PHE A 300 29.99 -5.60 3.26
C PHE A 300 31.05 -4.57 2.88
N PHE A 301 30.95 -3.36 3.40
CA PHE A 301 31.97 -2.34 3.24
C PHE A 301 33.08 -2.64 4.26
N PRO A 302 34.32 -2.87 3.80
CA PRO A 302 35.40 -3.40 4.65
C PRO A 302 35.82 -2.41 5.74
N GLU A 303 36.66 -2.89 6.66
CA GLU A 303 37.23 -2.08 7.75
C GLU A 303 38.07 -0.88 7.25
N GLU A 304 38.37 -0.81 5.96
CA GLU A 304 38.98 0.34 5.27
C GLU A 304 38.10 1.61 5.38
N PHE A 305 36.78 1.45 5.53
CA PHE A 305 35.85 2.53 5.87
C PHE A 305 35.77 2.82 7.39
N ARG A 306 36.62 2.18 8.20
CA ARG A 306 36.92 2.59 9.59
C ARG A 306 38.19 3.43 9.71
N GLU A 307 38.88 3.77 8.62
CA GLU A 307 39.71 4.99 8.67
C GLU A 307 38.75 6.15 8.96
N ILE A 308 38.76 6.65 10.20
CA ILE A 308 37.85 7.72 10.59
C ILE A 308 38.45 9.02 10.03
N TYR A 309 37.95 9.43 8.88
CA TYR A 309 38.37 10.68 8.28
C TYR A 309 37.75 11.85 9.02
N THR A 310 38.54 12.88 9.28
CA THR A 310 38.01 14.20 9.67
C THR A 310 38.56 15.28 8.73
N THR A 311 37.84 16.39 8.67
CA THR A 311 38.29 17.64 8.02
C THR A 311 38.57 18.73 9.06
N ASP A 312 38.33 18.44 10.34
CA ASP A 312 38.69 19.28 11.46
C ASP A 312 40.10 18.91 11.95
N LYS A 313 40.95 19.93 12.08
CA LYS A 313 42.33 19.75 12.51
C LYS A 313 42.42 19.54 14.02
N ASP A 314 41.50 20.11 14.79
CA ASP A 314 41.54 20.04 16.25
C ASP A 314 41.05 18.65 16.71
N GLU A 315 39.99 18.11 16.12
CA GLU A 315 39.59 16.70 16.30
C GLU A 315 40.74 15.74 15.96
N TRP A 316 41.37 15.94 14.79
CA TRP A 316 42.53 15.13 14.40
C TRP A 316 43.69 15.26 15.37
N GLU A 317 43.91 16.44 15.96
CA GLU A 317 44.99 16.62 16.92
C GLU A 317 44.78 15.88 18.23
N ASP A 318 43.52 15.70 18.65
CA ASP A 318 43.11 14.95 19.84
C ASP A 318 43.17 13.41 19.67
N ASP A 319 42.97 12.87 18.46
CA ASP A 319 43.02 11.42 18.18
C ASP A 319 43.78 11.04 16.89
N LYS A 320 45.06 11.40 16.84
CA LYS A 320 45.96 11.11 15.69
C LYS A 320 46.19 9.61 15.40
N GLU A 321 45.86 8.74 16.35
CA GLU A 321 46.07 7.29 16.20
C GLU A 321 44.91 6.63 15.45
N ASN A 322 43.70 7.19 15.53
CA ASN A 322 42.51 6.65 14.84
C ASN A 322 41.96 7.58 13.74
N LEU A 323 42.27 8.88 13.77
CA LEU A 323 41.78 9.86 12.79
C LEU A 323 42.79 10.14 11.66
N LYS A 324 42.25 10.32 10.46
CA LYS A 324 43.01 10.71 9.26
C LYS A 324 42.50 12.03 8.70
N LEU A 325 43.28 13.09 8.90
CA LEU A 325 42.97 14.43 8.39
C LEU A 325 43.05 14.45 6.85
N ILE A 326 41.97 14.85 6.20
CA ILE A 326 41.88 15.03 4.74
C ILE A 326 41.21 16.36 4.39
N SER A 327 41.34 16.81 3.14
CA SER A 327 40.63 18.02 2.68
C SER A 327 39.12 17.80 2.60
N LYS A 328 38.35 18.90 2.63
CA LYS A 328 36.89 18.87 2.46
C LYS A 328 36.49 18.35 1.08
N GLU A 329 37.26 18.68 0.03
CA GLU A 329 37.04 18.16 -1.31
C GLU A 329 37.35 16.66 -1.44
N GLU A 330 38.29 16.11 -0.67
CA GLU A 330 38.57 14.67 -0.63
C GLU A 330 37.50 13.92 0.16
N TYR A 331 37.09 14.44 1.32
CA TYR A 331 36.01 13.86 2.13
C TYR A 331 34.72 13.75 1.32
N ALA A 332 34.31 14.84 0.64
CA ALA A 332 33.12 14.84 -0.20
C ALA A 332 33.19 13.86 -1.39
N LYS A 333 34.39 13.58 -1.92
CA LYS A 333 34.58 12.56 -2.97
C LYS A 333 34.48 11.14 -2.41
N LEU A 334 35.03 10.89 -1.23
CA LEU A 334 34.94 9.60 -0.55
C LEU A 334 33.49 9.28 -0.15
N GLU A 335 32.78 10.27 0.40
CA GLU A 335 31.36 10.18 0.75
C GLU A 335 30.49 9.91 -0.48
N ALA A 336 30.64 10.67 -1.57
CA ALA A 336 29.89 10.45 -2.81
C ALA A 336 30.19 9.07 -3.46
N GLN A 337 31.43 8.57 -3.35
CA GLN A 337 31.77 7.24 -3.84
C GLN A 337 31.21 6.14 -2.92
N TRP A 338 31.22 6.33 -1.60
CA TRP A 338 30.53 5.45 -0.65
C TRP A 338 29.05 5.35 -1.02
N GLU A 339 28.32 6.47 -1.09
CA GLU A 339 26.88 6.48 -1.36
C GLU A 339 26.53 5.72 -2.66
N LYS A 340 27.34 5.90 -3.70
CA LYS A 340 27.20 5.21 -4.98
C LYS A 340 27.38 3.69 -4.86
N ASP A 341 28.41 3.22 -4.17
CA ASP A 341 28.65 1.78 -4.02
C ASP A 341 27.63 1.14 -3.06
N LEU A 342 27.22 1.88 -2.03
CA LEU A 342 26.15 1.53 -1.10
C LEU A 342 24.82 1.36 -1.82
N GLU A 343 24.43 2.30 -2.67
CA GLU A 343 23.21 2.19 -3.49
C GLU A 343 23.32 1.03 -4.50
N ALA A 344 24.48 0.82 -5.14
CA ALA A 344 24.70 -0.33 -6.04
C ALA A 344 24.53 -1.68 -5.32
N LYS A 345 24.94 -1.79 -4.05
CA LYS A 345 24.67 -2.96 -3.20
C LYS A 345 23.22 -3.02 -2.71
N MET A 346 22.60 -1.89 -2.35
CA MET A 346 21.18 -1.84 -1.98
C MET A 346 20.27 -2.35 -3.10
N GLN A 347 20.57 -2.02 -4.36
CA GLN A 347 19.87 -2.53 -5.56
C GLN A 347 19.94 -4.06 -5.71
N GLN A 348 20.93 -4.73 -5.11
CA GLN A 348 21.01 -6.20 -5.02
C GLN A 348 20.13 -6.69 -3.85
N PHE A 349 20.24 -6.06 -2.68
CA PHE A 349 19.54 -6.45 -1.44
C PHE A 349 18.02 -6.19 -1.46
N ARG A 350 17.54 -5.27 -2.30
CA ARG A 350 16.12 -5.04 -2.59
C ARG A 350 15.47 -6.22 -3.33
N LYS A 351 16.26 -7.04 -4.05
CA LYS A 351 15.78 -8.26 -4.75
C LYS A 351 15.74 -9.50 -3.87
N ILE A 352 16.20 -9.41 -2.63
CA ILE A 352 16.16 -10.53 -1.68
C ILE A 352 14.80 -10.53 -0.98
N ASP A 353 14.07 -11.63 -1.13
CA ASP A 353 12.84 -11.88 -0.37
C ASP A 353 13.16 -11.98 1.13
N VAL A 354 12.35 -11.33 1.96
CA VAL A 354 12.52 -11.32 3.42
C VAL A 354 11.34 -12.02 4.07
N SER A 355 11.60 -13.08 4.83
CA SER A 355 10.59 -13.76 5.63
C SER A 355 10.34 -13.01 6.95
N ILE A 356 9.08 -12.89 7.34
CA ILE A 356 8.67 -12.48 8.68
C ILE A 356 8.54 -13.76 9.51
N ASN A 357 9.40 -13.89 10.52
CA ASN A 357 9.47 -15.07 11.38
C ASN A 357 8.16 -15.26 12.18
N GLN A 358 7.87 -16.51 12.53
CA GLN A 358 6.68 -16.84 13.28
C GLN A 358 6.65 -16.10 14.62
N THR A 359 5.51 -15.45 14.88
CA THR A 359 5.30 -14.48 15.95
C THR A 359 4.00 -14.78 16.67
N ASP A 360 3.94 -14.51 17.97
CA ASP A 360 2.71 -14.70 18.76
C ASP A 360 1.67 -13.63 18.45
N ILE A 361 0.44 -14.06 18.20
CA ILE A 361 -0.76 -13.21 18.29
C ILE A 361 -1.14 -13.11 19.76
N LYS A 362 -1.36 -11.90 20.24
CA LYS A 362 -1.71 -11.59 21.63
C LYS A 362 -3.01 -10.79 21.68
N THR A 363 -3.71 -10.94 22.79
CA THR A 363 -4.97 -10.25 23.07
C THR A 363 -4.76 -9.39 24.31
N ASP A 364 -4.24 -8.19 24.11
CA ASP A 364 -3.76 -7.28 25.16
C ASP A 364 -4.37 -5.87 24.95
N ASN A 365 -4.63 -5.14 26.04
CA ASN A 365 -5.02 -3.71 26.00
C ASN A 365 -6.17 -3.37 25.02
N SER A 366 -7.22 -4.21 25.00
CA SER A 366 -8.41 -4.05 24.15
C SER A 366 -8.16 -4.15 22.63
N VAL A 367 -7.01 -4.69 22.20
CA VAL A 367 -6.72 -5.01 20.80
C VAL A 367 -6.22 -6.45 20.64
N ILE A 368 -6.29 -6.97 19.41
CA ILE A 368 -5.56 -8.17 19.00
C ILE A 368 -4.32 -7.71 18.24
N SER A 369 -3.13 -8.05 18.73
CA SER A 369 -1.84 -7.54 18.26
C SER A 369 -0.80 -8.65 18.08
N PHE A 370 0.33 -8.30 17.49
CA PHE A 370 1.51 -9.17 17.44
C PHE A 370 2.78 -8.32 17.50
N THR A 371 3.86 -8.91 18.01
CA THR A 371 5.18 -8.27 18.04
C THR A 371 6.27 -9.31 18.10
N ASN A 372 7.26 -9.18 17.22
CA ASN A 372 8.50 -9.92 17.31
C ASN A 372 9.64 -8.91 17.52
N PRO A 373 10.39 -9.00 18.63
CA PRO A 373 11.54 -8.13 18.88
C PRO A 373 12.71 -8.45 17.92
N LEU A 374 13.90 -7.93 18.23
CA LEU A 374 15.06 -7.99 17.34
C LEU A 374 15.36 -9.42 16.84
N GLY A 375 15.36 -9.59 15.52
CA GLY A 375 15.44 -10.91 14.85
C GLY A 375 14.11 -11.35 14.22
N ALA A 376 13.12 -10.46 14.13
CA ALA A 376 11.82 -10.70 13.52
C ALA A 376 11.86 -11.11 12.04
N LEU A 377 12.91 -10.73 11.32
CA LEU A 377 13.02 -10.84 9.86
C LEU A 377 14.19 -11.75 9.51
N SER A 378 13.98 -12.69 8.59
CA SER A 378 15.01 -13.59 8.06
C SER A 378 15.19 -13.39 6.57
N TYR A 379 16.43 -13.45 6.09
CA TYR A 379 16.74 -13.48 4.66
C TYR A 379 17.99 -14.33 4.39
N THR A 380 18.13 -14.83 3.16
CA THR A 380 19.29 -15.62 2.75
C THR A 380 20.24 -14.75 1.92
N ASP A 381 21.50 -14.74 2.30
CA ASP A 381 22.56 -13.99 1.65
C ASP A 381 23.85 -14.83 1.67
N ASP A 382 24.48 -15.01 0.51
CA ASP A 382 25.64 -15.91 0.31
C ASP A 382 25.45 -17.30 0.94
N GLY A 383 24.26 -17.90 0.72
CA GLY A 383 23.87 -19.21 1.27
C GLY A 383 23.65 -19.25 2.80
N LYS A 384 23.77 -18.12 3.51
CA LYS A 384 23.61 -18.02 4.96
C LYS A 384 22.31 -17.31 5.30
N THR A 385 21.50 -17.91 6.16
CA THR A 385 20.35 -17.24 6.77
C THR A 385 20.83 -16.20 7.76
N ARG A 386 20.30 -14.98 7.67
CA ARG A 386 20.60 -13.86 8.56
C ARG A 386 19.31 -13.30 9.14
N ASN A 387 19.33 -13.00 10.43
CA ASN A 387 18.20 -12.45 11.15
C ASN A 387 18.43 -10.95 11.43
N THR A 388 17.38 -10.14 11.32
CA THR A 388 17.42 -8.69 11.55
C THR A 388 16.05 -8.15 11.96
N GLY A 389 16.00 -6.86 12.31
CA GLY A 389 14.78 -6.07 12.39
C GLY A 389 13.75 -6.49 13.44
N VAL A 390 12.63 -5.76 13.42
CA VAL A 390 11.49 -5.86 14.33
C VAL A 390 10.21 -5.78 13.49
N VAL A 391 9.15 -6.49 13.91
CA VAL A 391 7.80 -6.36 13.32
C VAL A 391 6.80 -6.19 14.45
N GLY A 392 5.81 -5.31 14.26
CA GLY A 392 4.69 -5.16 15.18
C GLY A 392 3.47 -4.60 14.47
N GLY A 393 2.28 -5.00 14.93
CA GLY A 393 1.03 -4.56 14.32
C GLY A 393 -0.20 -5.04 15.08
N ILE A 394 -1.36 -4.69 14.53
CA ILE A 394 -2.68 -5.07 15.03
C ILE A 394 -3.59 -5.57 13.92
N PHE A 395 -4.60 -6.34 14.30
CA PHE A 395 -5.72 -6.69 13.43
C PHE A 395 -6.78 -5.58 13.48
N ALA A 396 -7.45 -5.34 12.35
CA ALA A 396 -8.46 -4.31 12.17
C ALA A 396 -9.76 -4.86 11.57
N GLY A 397 -10.87 -4.18 11.88
CA GLY A 397 -12.23 -4.58 11.51
C GLY A 397 -12.89 -5.52 12.52
N ASP A 398 -14.22 -5.66 12.43
CA ASP A 398 -15.07 -6.44 13.35
C ASP A 398 -14.80 -7.95 13.33
N LYS A 399 -14.06 -8.45 12.34
CA LYS A 399 -13.72 -9.86 12.16
C LYS A 399 -12.24 -10.07 11.79
N ALA A 400 -11.36 -9.14 12.16
CA ALA A 400 -9.96 -9.14 11.75
C ALA A 400 -9.77 -9.25 10.22
N GLN A 401 -10.50 -8.46 9.44
CA GLN A 401 -10.40 -8.47 7.97
C GLN A 401 -9.09 -7.88 7.46
N GLU A 402 -8.44 -7.05 8.27
CA GLU A 402 -7.23 -6.32 7.89
C GLU A 402 -6.16 -6.45 8.96
N VAL A 403 -4.91 -6.26 8.55
CA VAL A 403 -3.74 -6.20 9.43
C VAL A 403 -2.94 -4.97 9.05
N VAL A 404 -2.50 -4.20 10.04
CA VAL A 404 -1.70 -2.99 9.83
C VAL A 404 -0.57 -2.91 10.87
N GLY A 405 0.55 -2.29 10.52
CA GLY A 405 1.67 -2.20 11.45
C GLY A 405 2.93 -1.49 10.93
N GLU A 406 4.04 -1.78 11.60
CA GLU A 406 5.39 -1.30 11.28
C GLU A 406 6.37 -2.48 11.13
N ILE A 407 7.31 -2.32 10.19
CA ILE A 407 8.52 -3.12 10.06
C ILE A 407 9.71 -2.17 10.22
N GLN A 408 10.62 -2.49 11.14
CA GLN A 408 11.84 -1.72 11.36
C GLN A 408 13.08 -2.53 11.00
N GLY A 409 14.03 -1.92 10.29
CA GLY A 409 15.36 -2.47 10.01
C GLY A 409 16.43 -1.42 10.29
N SER A 410 17.13 -1.54 11.43
CA SER A 410 18.07 -0.53 11.90
C SER A 410 17.38 0.84 12.06
N SER A 411 17.89 1.89 11.40
CA SER A 411 17.32 3.24 11.35
C SER A 411 16.20 3.42 10.32
N ASN A 412 15.83 2.39 9.56
CA ASN A 412 14.76 2.46 8.55
C ASN A 412 13.45 1.93 9.10
N PHE A 413 12.37 2.66 8.83
CA PHE A 413 11.00 2.36 9.24
C PHE A 413 10.12 2.21 8.00
N MET A 414 9.22 1.24 7.99
CA MET A 414 8.23 1.04 6.94
C MET A 414 6.89 0.75 7.61
N SER A 415 5.83 1.43 7.20
CA SER A 415 4.48 1.01 7.57
C SER A 415 3.97 -0.05 6.60
N PHE A 416 2.97 -0.83 7.00
CA PHE A 416 2.35 -1.80 6.10
C PHE A 416 0.87 -1.97 6.41
N GLY A 417 0.12 -2.42 5.41
CA GLY A 417 -1.27 -2.84 5.55
C GLY A 417 -1.61 -3.95 4.57
N ALA A 418 -2.38 -4.93 5.04
CA ALA A 418 -2.81 -6.10 4.28
C ALA A 418 -4.27 -6.43 4.57
N THR A 419 -4.99 -6.89 3.56
CA THR A 419 -6.41 -7.29 3.64
C THR A 419 -6.54 -8.80 3.44
N GLU A 420 -7.48 -9.42 4.14
CA GLU A 420 -7.78 -10.85 4.05
C GLU A 420 -8.17 -11.25 2.63
N VAL A 421 -7.51 -12.27 2.10
CA VAL A 421 -7.86 -12.87 0.81
C VAL A 421 -9.06 -13.79 1.03
N THR A 422 -10.24 -13.37 0.57
CA THR A 422 -11.43 -14.24 0.56
C THR A 422 -11.16 -15.45 -0.35
N LYS A 423 -11.37 -16.66 0.19
CA LYS A 423 -11.27 -17.93 -0.55
C LYS A 423 -12.50 -18.18 -1.42
#